data_AF-A0A5J4PZF0-F1
#
_entry.id   AF-A0A5J4PZF0-F1
#
_cell.length_a   1.000
_cell.length_b   1.000
_cell.length_c   1.000
_cell.angle_alpha   90.00
_cell.angle_beta   90.00
_cell.angle_gamma   90.00
#
_symmetry.space_group_name_H-M   'P 1'
#
loop_
_entity.id
_entity.type
_entity.pdbx_description
1 polymer ?
#
loop_
_entity_poly.entity_id
_entity_poly.type
_entity_poly.pdbx_seq_one_letter_code
_entity_poly.pdbx_strand_id
1 'polypeptide(L)' 'RIWLDLILKKRLKKCVDWSQINKNDYLSAMVKSPTNSTVLKNLLKNALTDKINDREIFMKGIDYSYYYEENE' A
#
# COMPACT_ATOMS: atom_id res chain seq x y z
N ARG A 1 4.11 -1.84 5.86
CA ARG A 1 3.91 -1.17 4.54
C ARG A 1 5.24 -0.76 3.90
N ILE A 2 6.09 0.02 4.58
CA ILE A 2 7.43 0.43 4.11
C ILE A 2 8.31 -0.73 3.60
N TRP A 3 8.40 -1.84 4.35
CA TRP A 3 9.20 -3.00 3.93
C TRP A 3 8.75 -3.62 2.61
N LEU A 4 7.43 -3.68 2.37
CA LEU A 4 6.86 -4.18 1.12
C LEU A 4 7.25 -3.28 -0.05
N ASP A 5 7.14 -1.95 0.12
CA ASP A 5 7.51 -0.98 -0.91
C ASP A 5 9.00 -1.05 -1.27
N LEU A 6 9.89 -1.30 -0.30
CA LEU A 6 11.31 -1.48 -0.58
C LEU A 6 11.59 -2.74 -1.43
N ILE A 7 10.86 -3.83 -1.20
CA ILE A 7 10.97 -5.04 -2.02
C ILE A 7 10.48 -4.78 -3.44
N LEU A 8 9.31 -4.13 -3.58
CA LEU A 8 8.72 -3.80 -4.87
C LEU A 8 9.60 -2.82 -5.65
N LYS A 9 10.17 -1.81 -4.99
CA LYS A 9 11.08 -0.85 -5.61
C LYS A 9 12.35 -1.54 -6.11
N LYS A 10 12.93 -2.45 -5.30
CA LYS A 10 14.16 -3.17 -5.67
C LYS A 10 13.94 -4.17 -6.82
N ARG A 11 12.82 -4.91 -6.81
CA ARG A 11 12.58 -6.00 -7.77
C ARG A 11 11.82 -5.59 -9.01
N LEU A 12 10.88 -4.66 -8.89
CA LEU A 12 9.92 -4.29 -9.94
C LEU A 12 10.01 -2.82 -10.35
N LYS A 13 10.84 -2.01 -9.67
CA LYS A 13 10.90 -0.55 -9.87
C LYS A 13 9.52 0.13 -9.73
N LYS A 14 8.68 -0.41 -8.83
CA LYS A 14 7.36 0.13 -8.51
C LYS A 14 7.17 0.27 -7.00
N CYS A 15 6.33 1.19 -6.57
CA CYS A 15 5.86 1.29 -5.18
C CYS A 15 4.34 1.32 -5.15
N VAL A 16 3.76 1.08 -3.98
CA VAL A 16 2.31 1.17 -3.76
C VAL A 16 1.97 2.62 -3.42
N ASP A 17 1.02 3.19 -4.16
CA ASP A 17 0.40 4.46 -3.82
C ASP A 17 -0.72 4.22 -2.81
N TRP A 18 -0.37 4.33 -1.52
CA TRP A 18 -1.31 4.13 -0.42
C TRP A 18 -2.47 5.13 -0.42
N SER A 19 -2.34 6.28 -1.10
CA SER A 19 -3.44 7.24 -1.19
C SER A 19 -4.62 6.74 -2.05
N GLN A 20 -4.38 5.78 -2.94
CA GLN A 20 -5.40 5.18 -3.80
C GLN A 20 -6.13 4.01 -3.16
N ILE A 21 -5.73 3.60 -1.94
CA ILE A 21 -6.33 2.49 -1.23
C ILE A 21 -7.21 3.05 -0.10
N ASN A 22 -8.48 2.63 -0.05
CA ASN A 22 -9.35 3.00 1.06
C ASN A 22 -8.95 2.22 2.33
N LYS A 23 -8.95 2.90 3.49
CA LYS A 23 -8.67 2.32 4.81
C LYS A 23 -9.49 1.07 5.08
N ASN A 24 -10.80 1.13 4.88
CA ASN A 24 -11.71 0.04 5.18
C ASN A 24 -11.48 -1.18 4.27
N ASP A 25 -11.20 -0.95 2.99
CA ASP A 25 -10.92 -2.01 2.03
C ASP A 25 -9.58 -2.68 2.33
N TYR A 26 -8.57 -1.90 2.68
CA TYR A 26 -7.27 -2.41 3.09
C TYR A 26 -7.36 -3.26 4.36
N LEU A 27 -8.00 -2.75 5.42
CA LEU A 27 -8.16 -3.48 6.68
C LEU A 27 -8.96 -4.78 6.47
N SER A 28 -10.07 -4.71 5.73
CA SER A 28 -10.88 -5.89 5.40
C SER A 28 -10.08 -6.93 4.60
N ALA A 29 -9.26 -6.48 3.65
CA ALA A 29 -8.40 -7.37 2.87
C ALA A 29 -7.25 -7.96 3.69
N MET A 30 -6.70 -7.21 4.64
CA MET A 30 -5.67 -7.70 5.57
C MET A 30 -6.23 -8.78 6.51
N VAL A 31 -7.43 -8.60 7.07
CA VAL A 31 -8.11 -9.61 7.90
C VAL A 31 -8.38 -10.90 7.12
N LYS A 32 -8.77 -10.78 5.84
CA LYS A 32 -8.99 -11.93 4.96
C LYS A 32 -7.70 -12.55 4.41
N SER A 33 -6.58 -11.85 4.47
CA SER A 33 -5.32 -12.28 3.84
C SER A 33 -4.80 -13.67 4.27
N PRO A 34 -4.97 -14.15 5.53
CA PRO A 34 -4.50 -15.47 5.93
C PRO A 34 -5.23 -16.61 5.22
N THR A 35 -6.51 -16.41 4.87
CA THR A 35 -7.36 -17.41 4.21
C THR A 35 -7.44 -17.17 2.70
N ASN A 36 -7.51 -15.92 2.26
CA ASN A 36 -7.56 -15.53 0.86
C ASN A 36 -6.84 -14.19 0.62
N SER A 37 -5.63 -14.27 0.05
CA SER A 37 -4.82 -13.09 -0.28
C SER A 37 -5.13 -12.47 -1.66
N THR A 38 -6.07 -13.02 -2.43
CA THR A 38 -6.39 -12.56 -3.79
C THR A 38 -6.89 -11.11 -3.79
N VAL A 39 -7.76 -10.78 -2.83
CA VAL A 39 -8.34 -9.44 -2.69
C VAL A 39 -7.25 -8.41 -2.38
N LEU A 40 -6.37 -8.72 -1.41
CA LEU A 40 -5.25 -7.86 -1.05
C LEU A 40 -4.28 -7.67 -2.22
N LYS A 41 -3.95 -8.74 -2.95
CA LYS A 41 -3.08 -8.66 -4.13
C LYS A 41 -3.67 -7.77 -5.22
N ASN A 42 -4.97 -7.89 -5.49
CA ASN A 42 -5.63 -7.04 -6.50
C ASN A 42 -5.66 -5.57 -6.08
N LEU A 43 -5.97 -5.28 -4.82
CA LEU A 43 -5.91 -3.92 -4.26
C LEU A 43 -4.51 -3.31 -4.44
N LEU A 44 -3.47 -4.01 -3.99
CA LEU A 44 -2.10 -3.54 -4.11
C LEU A 44 -1.67 -3.39 -5.57
N LYS A 45 -2.05 -4.33 -6.45
CA LYS A 45 -1.70 -4.30 -7.87
C LYS A 45 -2.32 -3.10 -8.59
N ASN A 46 -3.56 -2.74 -8.26
CA ASN A 46 -4.24 -1.59 -8.83
C ASN A 46 -3.63 -0.26 -8.38
N ALA A 47 -3.06 -0.23 -7.16
CA ALA A 47 -2.39 0.94 -6.60
C ALA A 47 -0.88 1.00 -6.90
N LEU A 48 -0.34 0.14 -7.78
CA LEU A 48 1.08 0.19 -8.13
C LEU A 48 1.40 1.38 -9.03
N THR A 49 2.41 2.15 -8.63
CA THR A 49 2.95 3.28 -9.40
C THR A 49 4.44 3.09 -9.69
N ASP A 50 4.89 3.61 -10.83
CA ASP A 50 6.30 3.66 -11.25
C ASP A 50 7.03 4.90 -10.70
N LYS A 51 6.31 5.81 -10.05
CA LYS A 51 6.82 7.04 -9.42
C LYS A 51 7.58 6.78 -8.11
N ILE A 52 8.58 5.92 -8.15
CA ILE A 52 9.34 5.44 -6.99
C ILE A 52 10.28 6.48 -6.34
N ASN A 53 10.59 7.57 -7.04
CA ASN A 53 11.48 8.64 -6.58
C ASN A 53 10.74 9.95 -6.34
N ASP A 54 9.41 9.94 -6.43
CA ASP A 54 8.58 11.08 -6.14
C ASP A 54 8.47 11.24 -4.62
N ARG A 55 9.08 12.32 -4.12
CA ARG A 55 9.13 12.63 -2.69
C ARG A 55 7.73 12.89 -2.13
N GLU A 56 6.82 13.45 -2.94
CA GLU A 56 5.46 13.74 -2.51
C GLU A 56 4.66 12.46 -2.30
N ILE A 57 4.79 11.48 -3.20
CA ILE A 57 4.14 10.16 -3.08
C ILE A 57 4.68 9.41 -1.87
N PHE A 58 5.99 9.49 -1.61
CA PHE A 58 6.57 8.86 -0.43
C PHE A 58 6.06 9.48 0.87
N MET A 59 6.02 10.82 0.97
CA MET A 59 5.50 11.51 2.16
C MET A 59 4.01 11.24 2.36
N LYS A 60 3.19 11.36 1.30
CA LYS A 60 1.75 11.01 1.35
C LYS A 60 1.53 9.55 1.74
N GLY A 61 2.35 8.63 1.24
CA GLY A 61 2.29 7.22 1.60
C GLY A 61 2.59 6.97 3.09
N ILE A 62 3.50 7.74 3.68
CA ILE A 62 3.75 7.71 5.12
C ILE A 62 2.54 8.27 5.88
N ASP A 63 2.04 9.44 5.49
CA ASP A 63 0.88 10.07 6.15
C ASP A 63 -0.35 9.14 6.14
N TYR A 64 -0.68 8.56 4.97
CA TYR A 64 -1.77 7.59 4.84
C TYR A 64 -1.52 6.31 5.64
N SER A 65 -0.27 5.84 5.69
CA SER A 65 0.10 4.69 6.49
C SER A 65 -0.09 4.95 7.99
N TYR A 66 0.09 6.18 8.47
CA TYR A 66 -0.20 6.57 9.86
C TYR A 66 -1.72 6.74 10.07
N TYR A 67 -2.43 7.37 9.14
CA TYR A 67 -3.89 7.50 9.18
C TYR A 67 -4.63 6.15 9.27
N TYR A 68 -4.08 5.08 8.67
CA TYR A 68 -4.64 3.74 8.81
C TYR A 68 -4.56 3.18 10.24
N GLU A 69 -3.59 3.63 11.04
CA GLU A 69 -3.36 3.19 12.43
C GLU A 69 -3.98 4.15 13.45
N GLU A 70 -4.34 5.37 13.06
CA GLU A 70 -5.14 6.27 13.90
C GLU A 70 -6.52 5.66 14.14
N ASN A 71 -6.76 5.32 15.41
CA ASN A 71 -8.07 4.95 15.94
C ASN A 71 -8.70 6.23 16.48
N GLU A 72 -9.61 6.82 15.68
CA GLU A 72 -10.33 8.07 15.97
C GLU A 72 -9.48 9.33 16.21
#